data_AF-R6ECV0-F1
#
_entry.id   AF-R6ECV0-F1
#
_cell.length_a   1.000
_cell.length_b   1.000
_cell.length_c   1.000
_cell.angle_alpha   90.00
_cell.angle_beta   90.00
_cell.angle_gamma   90.00
#
_symmetry.space_group_name_H-M   'P 1'
#
loop_
_entity.id
_entity.type
_entity.pdbx_description
1 polymer ?
#
loop_
_entity_poly.entity_id
_entity_poly.type
_entity_poly.pdbx_seq_one_letter_code
_entity_poly.pdbx_strand_id
1 'polypeptide(L)' 'MEKKIRPQDKWNAKAGYISKSYKLKKDVVESFAKACEQAQTSQAGQLTKMMQQFIESVSDSDTEKQQ' A
#
# COMPACT_ATOMS: atom_id res chain seq x y z
N MET A 1 -12.95 -24.24 10.74
CA MET A 1 -11.93 -23.41 11.42
C MET A 1 -12.57 -22.11 11.87
N GLU A 2 -12.92 -22.00 13.15
CA GLU A 2 -13.38 -20.74 13.73
C GLU A 2 -12.24 -19.72 13.66
N LYS A 3 -12.44 -18.64 12.90
CA LYS A 3 -11.49 -17.53 12.86
C LYS A 3 -11.59 -16.80 14.20
N LYS A 4 -10.68 -17.10 15.12
CA LYS A 4 -10.53 -16.38 16.39
C LYS A 4 -10.18 -14.92 16.09
N ILE A 5 -11.16 -14.03 16.16
CA ILE A 5 -10.99 -12.59 15.92
C ILE A 5 -10.08 -12.03 17.03
N ARG A 6 -8.88 -11.57 16.66
CA ARG A 6 -7.94 -10.98 17.62
C ARG A 6 -8.38 -9.53 17.91
N PRO A 7 -8.04 -8.99 19.09
CA PRO A 7 -8.27 -7.57 19.38
C PRO A 7 -7.69 -6.63 18.30
N GLN A 8 -6.55 -6.99 17.72
CA GLN A 8 -5.94 -6.26 16.60
C GLN A 8 -6.85 -6.21 15.36
N ASP A 9 -7.57 -7.29 15.06
CA ASP A 9 -8.45 -7.34 13.89
C ASP A 9 -9.66 -6.40 14.08
N LYS A 10 -10.18 -6.27 15.31
CA LYS A 10 -11.24 -5.31 15.66
C LYS A 10 -10.76 -3.86 15.53
N TRP A 11 -9.54 -3.58 15.99
CA TRP A 11 -8.97 -2.24 15.88
C TRP A 11 -8.68 -1.87 14.42
N ASN A 12 -8.08 -2.78 13.65
CA ASN A 12 -7.81 -2.58 12.23
C ASN A 12 -9.09 -2.27 11.45
N ALA A 13 -10.17 -3.02 11.69
CA ALA A 13 -11.47 -2.79 11.06
C ALA A 13 -12.04 -1.41 11.44
N LYS A 14 -11.96 -1.01 12.72
CA LYS A 14 -12.42 0.31 13.18
C LYS A 14 -11.60 1.46 12.57
N ALA A 15 -10.30 1.25 12.37
CA ALA A 15 -9.40 2.24 11.78
C ALA A 15 -9.36 2.19 10.23
N GLY A 16 -10.19 1.36 9.59
CA GLY A 16 -10.30 1.30 8.12
C GLY A 16 -9.16 0.58 7.42
N TYR A 17 -8.30 -0.16 8.14
CA TYR A 17 -7.21 -0.91 7.53
C TYR A 17 -7.73 -2.14 6.79
N ILE A 18 -7.38 -2.25 5.51
CA ILE A 18 -7.66 -3.42 4.68
C ILE A 18 -6.35 -4.17 4.40
N SER A 19 -6.37 -5.50 4.56
CA SER A 19 -5.26 -6.34 4.13
C SER A 19 -5.49 -6.75 2.67
N LYS A 20 -4.79 -6.08 1.75
CA LYS A 20 -4.71 -6.49 0.34
C LYS A 20 -3.36 -7.15 0.11
N SER A 21 -3.38 -8.33 -0.50
CA SER A 21 -2.16 -9.08 -0.83
C SER A 21 -1.99 -9.11 -2.34
N TYR A 22 -0.89 -8.54 -2.83
CA TYR A 22 -0.52 -8.54 -4.24
C TYR A 22 0.63 -9.51 -4.48
N LYS A 23 0.69 -10.10 -5.67
CA LYS A 23 1.88 -10.83 -6.12
C LYS A 23 2.83 -9.83 -6.78
N LEU A 24 3.98 -9.61 -6.16
CA LEU A 24 5.04 -8.74 -6.65
C LEU A 24 6.28 -9.57 -6.98
N LYS A 25 7.12 -9.08 -7.89
CA LYS A 25 8.40 -9.72 -8.18
C LYS A 25 9.36 -9.51 -7.01
N LYS A 26 10.11 -10.56 -6.65
CA LYS A 26 11.00 -10.59 -5.49
C LYS A 26 12.09 -9.51 -5.57
N ASP A 27 12.72 -9.38 -6.72
CA ASP A 27 13.75 -8.38 -7.03
C ASP A 27 13.27 -6.94 -6.76
N VAL A 28 12.05 -6.62 -7.17
CA VAL A 28 11.43 -5.31 -6.95
C VAL A 28 11.20 -5.06 -5.46
N VAL A 29 10.65 -6.05 -4.74
CA VAL A 29 10.34 -5.90 -3.31
C VAL A 29 11.63 -5.73 -2.48
N GLU A 30 12.67 -6.50 -2.77
CA GLU A 30 13.95 -6.39 -2.08
C GLU A 30 14.64 -5.05 -2.37
N SER A 31 14.60 -4.60 -3.62
CA SER A 31 15.15 -3.29 -4.00
C SER A 31 14.38 -2.14 -3.34
N PHE A 32 13.05 -2.24 -3.29
CA PHE A 32 12.20 -1.25 -2.61
C PHE A 32 12.47 -1.20 -1.11
N ALA A 33 12.65 -2.36 -0.46
CA ALA A 33 12.99 -2.43 0.96
C ALA A 33 14.33 -1.71 1.24
N LYS A 34 15.37 -2.01 0.46
CA LYS A 34 16.68 -1.33 0.56
C LYS A 34 16.58 0.17 0.33
N ALA A 35 15.80 0.61 -0.65
CA ALA A 35 15.58 2.03 -0.91
C ALA A 35 14.85 2.73 0.25
N CYS A 36 13.86 2.05 0.87
CA CYS A 36 13.17 2.58 2.04
C CYS A 36 14.09 2.69 3.26
N GLU A 37 14.97 1.71 3.47
CA GLU A 37 15.99 1.74 4.53
C GLU A 37 16.95 2.92 4.33
N GLN A 38 17.44 3.12 3.10
CA GLN A 38 18.32 4.25 2.76
C GLN A 38 17.62 5.61 2.93
N ALA A 39 16.33 5.68 2.59
CA ALA A 39 15.51 6.87 2.76
C ALA A 39 14.96 7.04 4.20
N GLN A 40 15.34 6.17 5.14
CA GLN A 40 14.87 6.15 6.53
C GLN A 40 13.35 6.21 6.68
N THR A 41 12.62 5.56 5.76
CA THR A 41 11.16 5.51 5.74
C THR A 41 10.64 4.08 5.86
N SER A 42 9.41 3.93 6.33
CA SER A 42 8.75 2.62 6.34
C SER A 42 8.27 2.27 4.93
N GLN A 43 8.37 0.99 4.57
CA GLN A 43 7.84 0.48 3.29
C GLN A 43 6.34 0.82 3.13
N ALA A 44 5.56 0.68 4.20
CA ALA A 44 4.14 1.00 4.20
C ALA A 44 3.87 2.51 4.00
N GLY A 45 4.67 3.38 4.64
CA GLY A 45 4.56 4.83 4.49
C GLY A 45 4.91 5.29 3.08
N GLN A 46 6.03 4.80 2.54
CA GLN A 46 6.45 5.12 1.17
C GLN A 46 5.43 4.59 0.15
N LEU A 47 4.92 3.37 0.33
CA LEU A 47 3.88 2.81 -0.54
C LEU A 47 2.60 3.65 -0.50
N THR A 48 2.14 4.04 0.70
CA THR A 48 0.96 4.90 0.86
C THR A 48 1.12 6.23 0.12
N LYS A 49 2.30 6.85 0.23
CA LYS A 49 2.62 8.09 -0.49
C LYS A 49 2.53 7.90 -2.01
N MET A 50 3.15 6.84 -2.54
CA MET A 50 3.10 6.55 -3.98
C MET A 50 1.67 6.26 -4.46
N MET A 51 0.85 5.58 -3.65
CA MET A 51 -0.55 5.32 -3.96
C MET A 51 -1.37 6.61 -4.00
N GLN A 52 -1.18 7.52 -3.03
CA GLN A 52 -1.84 8.82 -3.00
C GLN A 52 -1.45 9.69 -4.20
N GLN A 53 -0.16 9.78 -4.50
CA GLN A 53 0.33 10.52 -5.67
C GLN A 53 -0.24 9.98 -6.98
N PHE A 54 -0.39 8.66 -7.10
CA PHE A 54 -1.01 8.05 -8.27
C PHE A 54 -2.52 8.35 -8.35
N ILE A 55 -3.23 8.30 -7.22
CA ILE A 55 -4.66 8.67 -7.16
C ILE A 55 -4.86 10.12 -7.57
N GLU A 56 -4.08 11.05 -7.00
CA GLU A 56 -4.11 12.47 -7.33
C GLU A 56 -3.79 12.71 -8.81
N SER A 57 -2.73 12.07 -9.31
CA SER A 57 -2.35 12.16 -10.72
C SER A 57 -3.46 11.68 -11.65
N VAL A 58 -4.20 10.62 -11.29
CA VAL A 58 -5.29 10.10 -12.12
C VAL A 58 -6.55 10.94 -11.97
N SER A 59 -6.89 11.42 -10.77
CA SER A 59 -8.06 12.29 -10.56
C SER A 59 -7.93 13.66 -11.22
N ASP A 60 -6.70 14.18 -11.32
CA ASP A 60 -6.40 15.39 -12.08
C ASP A 60 -6.35 15.11 -13.60
N SER A 61 -6.26 13.84 -14.01
CA SER A 61 -6.14 13.37 -15.39
C SER A 61 -7.36 12.56 -15.88
N ASP A 62 -8.54 12.72 -15.27
CA ASP A 62 -9.82 12.21 -15.82
C ASP A 62 -10.22 12.91 -17.14
N THR A 63 -9.33 13.74 -17.70
CA THR A 63 -9.32 14.07 -19.13
C THR A 63 -8.11 13.38 -19.76
N GLU A 64 -8.36 12.45 -20.69
CA GLU A 64 -7.38 11.88 -21.63
C GLU A 64 -6.64 10.59 -21.20
N LYS A 65 -7.35 9.45 -21.29
CA LYS A 65 -7.08 8.39 -22.28
C LYS A 65 -7.95 7.14 -22.02
N GLN A 66 -9.17 7.19 -22.53
CA GLN A 66 -9.68 6.04 -23.29
C GLN A 66 -9.38 6.35 -24.75
N GLN A 67 -8.40 5.65 -25.32
CA GLN A 67 -8.25 5.50 -26.78
C GLN A 67 -7.88 4.06 -27.09
#